data_AF-A0A7W0QSR9-F1
#
_entry.id   AF-A0A7W0QSR9-F1
#
_cell.length_a   1.000
_cell.length_b   1.000
_cell.length_c   1.000
_cell.angle_alpha   90.00
_cell.angle_beta   90.00
_cell.angle_gamma   90.00
#
_symmetry.space_group_name_H-M   'P 1'
#
loop_
_entity.id
_entity.type
_entity.pdbx_description
1 polymer ?
#
loop_
_entity_poly.entity_id
_entity_poly.type
_entity_poly.pdbx_seq_one_letter_code
_entity_poly.pdbx_strand_id
1 'polypeptide(L)' 'MDISEELAIEYAVVRREFLRATQDQIVERMLDRLNEARQLELASQALTWSEQPGSRRDLARLAVRNFVEAWEGDPDAS' A
#
# COMPACT_ATOMS: atom_id res chain seq x y z
N MET A 1 3.49 11.97 -10.72
CA MET A 1 2.75 10.70 -10.54
C MET A 1 2.08 10.78 -9.20
N ASP A 2 0.75 10.64 -9.20
CA ASP A 2 -0.03 10.55 -7.98
C ASP A 2 0.38 9.31 -7.18
N ILE A 3 0.27 9.36 -5.86
CA ILE A 3 0.62 8.20 -5.00
C ILE A 3 -0.21 6.96 -5.37
N SER A 4 -1.46 7.16 -5.79
CA SER A 4 -2.37 6.06 -6.15
C SER A 4 -1.93 5.36 -7.43
N GLU A 5 -1.46 6.12 -8.41
CA GLU A 5 -0.89 5.58 -9.66
C GLU A 5 0.41 4.81 -9.38
N GLU A 6 1.26 5.35 -8.51
CA GLU A 6 2.51 4.70 -8.10
C GLU A 6 2.23 3.38 -7.36
N LEU A 7 1.27 3.37 -6.43
CA LEU A 7 0.83 2.17 -5.73
C LEU A 7 0.26 1.11 -6.69
N ALA A 8 -0.48 1.51 -7.72
CA ALA A 8 -1.01 0.57 -8.71
C ALA A 8 0.11 -0.10 -9.52
N ILE A 9 1.13 0.67 -9.92
CA ILE A 9 2.31 0.14 -10.59
C ILE A 9 3.06 -0.82 -9.67
N GLU A 10 3.34 -0.42 -8.43
CA GLU A 10 4.06 -1.26 -7.47
C GLU A 10 3.26 -2.53 -7.12
N TYR A 11 1.95 -2.44 -6.99
CA TYR A 11 1.08 -3.61 -6.77
C TYR A 11 1.17 -4.59 -7.95
N ALA A 12 1.03 -4.12 -9.19
CA ALA A 12 1.12 -4.97 -10.37
C ALA A 12 2.50 -5.65 -10.50
N VAL A 13 3.58 -4.92 -10.18
CA VAL A 13 4.95 -5.46 -10.16
C VAL A 13 5.10 -6.52 -9.07
N VAL A 14 4.78 -6.20 -7.82
CA VAL A 14 4.92 -7.13 -6.69
C VAL A 14 4.04 -8.37 -6.88
N ARG A 15 2.80 -8.21 -7.35
CA ARG A 15 1.91 -9.35 -7.60
C ARG A 15 2.45 -10.26 -8.70
N ARG A 16 3.03 -9.69 -9.76
CA ARG A 16 3.65 -10.46 -10.85
C ARG A 16 4.91 -11.18 -10.40
N GLU A 17 5.75 -10.54 -9.59
CA GLU A 17 6.98 -11.14 -9.05
C GLU A 17 6.68 -12.23 -8.00
N PHE A 18 5.61 -12.06 -7.23
CA PHE A 18 5.25 -12.94 -6.11
C PHE A 18 3.80 -13.45 -6.22
N LEU A 19 3.53 -14.27 -7.22
CA LEU A 19 2.19 -14.80 -7.53
C LEU A 19 1.47 -15.52 -6.37
N ARG A 20 2.21 -16.03 -5.38
CA ARG A 20 1.68 -16.75 -4.22
C ARG A 20 1.85 -15.98 -2.90
N ALA A 21 2.28 -14.72 -2.96
CA ALA A 21 2.38 -13.90 -1.76
C ALA A 21 0.98 -13.68 -1.17
N THR A 22 0.90 -13.75 0.15
CA THR A 22 -0.29 -13.28 0.86
C THR A 22 -0.39 -11.77 0.75
N GLN A 23 -1.58 -11.23 0.97
CA GLN A 23 -1.81 -9.79 1.01
C GLN A 23 -0.83 -9.05 1.92
N ASP A 24 -0.61 -9.55 3.15
CA ASP A 24 0.37 -8.98 4.08
C ASP A 24 1.79 -8.93 3.50
N GLN A 25 2.18 -9.97 2.77
CA GLN A 25 3.49 -10.02 2.13
C GLN A 25 3.58 -9.08 0.92
N ILE A 26 2.48 -8.81 0.23
CA ILE A 26 2.41 -7.82 -0.84
C ILE A 26 2.58 -6.42 -0.24
N VAL A 27 1.84 -6.13 0.84
CA VAL A 27 1.90 -4.85 1.55
C VAL A 27 3.31 -4.53 2.02
N GLU A 28 3.98 -5.45 2.71
CA GLU A 28 5.35 -5.20 3.18
C GLU A 28 6.33 -4.97 2.02
N ARG A 29 6.19 -5.74 0.93
CA ARG A 29 7.06 -5.59 -0.25
C ARG A 29 6.83 -4.27 -0.98
N MET A 30 5.57 -3.84 -1.12
CA MET A 30 5.27 -2.53 -1.68
C MET A 30 5.88 -1.44 -0.80
N LEU A 31 5.68 -1.53 0.52
CA LEU A 31 6.20 -0.54 1.47
C LEU A 31 7.73 -0.41 1.43
N ASP A 32 8.46 -1.53 1.30
CA ASP A 32 9.92 -1.54 1.22
C ASP A 32 10.46 -1.01 -0.12
N ARG A 33 9.64 -0.99 -1.19
CA ARG A 33 9.99 -0.41 -2.50
C ARG A 33 9.73 1.09 -2.57
N LEU A 34 8.83 1.60 -1.72
CA LEU A 34 8.55 3.02 -1.61
C LEU A 34 9.66 3.75 -0.86
N ASN A 35 10.07 4.90 -1.38
CA ASN A 35 11.04 5.76 -0.69
C ASN A 35 10.43 6.41 0.56
N GLU A 36 11.27 7.02 1.39
CA GLU A 36 10.85 7.61 2.66
C GLU A 36 9.80 8.72 2.50
N ALA A 37 9.90 9.55 1.45
CA ALA A 37 8.95 10.63 1.20
C ALA A 37 7.55 10.07 0.89
N ARG A 38 7.48 8.98 0.12
CA ARG A 38 6.24 8.28 -0.22
C ARG A 38 5.62 7.58 0.98
N GLN A 39 6.44 6.94 1.81
CA GLN A 39 5.96 6.38 3.08
C GLN A 39 5.42 7.45 4.03
N LEU A 40 6.04 8.64 4.07
CA LEU A 40 5.55 9.78 4.86
C LEU A 40 4.23 10.32 4.33
N GLU A 41 4.09 10.43 3.00
CA GLU A 41 2.84 10.84 2.35
C GLU A 41 1.69 9.87 2.71
N LEU A 42 1.93 8.57 2.60
CA LEU A 42 0.96 7.52 2.97
C LEU A 42 0.59 7.55 4.45
N ALA A 43 1.59 7.70 5.33
CA ALA A 43 1.35 7.83 6.75
C ALA A 43 0.49 9.05 7.09
N SER A 44 0.75 10.18 6.40
CA SER A 44 -0.02 11.41 6.58
C SER A 44 -1.45 11.25 6.09
N GLN A 45 -1.67 10.56 4.96
CA GLN A 45 -3.01 10.24 4.47
C GLN A 45 -3.74 9.34 5.46
N ALA A 46 -3.12 8.25 5.91
CA ALA A 46 -3.69 7.35 6.91
C ALA A 46 -4.10 8.08 8.18
N LEU A 47 -3.29 9.02 8.64
CA LEU A 47 -3.59 9.81 9.83
C LEU A 47 -4.87 10.65 9.70
N THR A 48 -5.31 10.99 8.48
CA THR A 48 -6.54 11.79 8.29
C THR A 48 -7.83 10.99 8.53
N TRP A 49 -7.78 9.66 8.43
CA TRP A 49 -8.94 8.78 8.55
C TRP A 49 -8.76 7.63 9.55
N SER A 50 -7.54 7.37 10.03
CA SER A 50 -7.25 6.38 11.08
C SER A 50 -7.44 7.00 12.46
N GLU A 51 -8.25 6.36 13.30
CA GLU A 51 -8.40 6.71 14.72
C GLU A 51 -7.23 6.18 15.58
N GLN A 52 -6.34 5.36 15.01
CA GLN A 52 -5.26 4.72 15.76
C GLN A 52 -3.95 5.53 15.69
N PRO A 53 -3.38 5.94 16.84
CA PRO A 53 -2.01 6.42 16.88
C PRO A 53 -1.07 5.24 16.57
N GLY A 54 -0.17 5.45 15.61
CA GLY A 54 0.80 4.43 15.20
C GLY A 54 2.12 5.06 14.81
N SER A 55 3.17 4.25 14.68
CA SER A 55 4.42 4.75 14.10
C SER A 55 4.17 5.17 12.65
N ARG A 56 5.05 6.01 12.10
CA ARG A 56 5.00 6.40 10.67
C ARG A 56 4.89 5.16 9.77
N ARG A 57 5.64 4.10 10.08
CA ARG A 57 5.64 2.86 9.28
C ARG A 57 4.32 2.12 9.40
N ASP A 58 3.72 2.06 10.60
CA ASP A 58 2.41 1.41 10.79
C ASP A 58 1.30 2.14 10.03
N LEU A 59 1.30 3.48 10.07
CA LEU A 59 0.34 4.30 9.32
C LEU A 59 0.52 4.15 7.80
N ALA A 60 1.76 4.15 7.31
CA ALA A 60 2.04 3.88 5.90
C ALA A 60 1.60 2.47 5.48
N ARG A 61 1.89 1.46 6.32
CA ARG A 61 1.43 0.09 6.11
C ARG A 61 -0.09 0.00 6.06
N LEU A 62 -0.80 0.73 6.92
CA LEU A 62 -2.26 0.79 6.95
C LEU A 62 -2.83 1.35 5.65
N ALA A 63 -2.27 2.46 5.14
CA ALA A 63 -2.66 3.01 3.85
C ALA A 63 -2.44 2.04 2.68
N VAL A 64 -1.26 1.40 2.61
CA VAL A 64 -0.96 0.41 1.56
C VAL A 64 -1.87 -0.81 1.67
N ARG A 65 -2.14 -1.30 2.89
CA ARG A 65 -3.07 -2.40 3.10
C ARG A 65 -4.45 -2.06 2.57
N ASN A 66 -4.98 -0.89 2.91
CA ASN A 66 -6.31 -0.48 2.48
C ASN A 66 -6.40 -0.36 0.95
N PHE A 67 -5.33 0.13 0.31
CA PHE A 67 -5.21 0.14 -1.14
C PHE A 67 -5.26 -1.27 -1.75
N VAL A 68 -4.47 -2.22 -1.21
CA VAL A 68 -4.45 -3.61 -1.71
C VAL A 68 -5.80 -4.30 -1.49
N GLU A 69 -6.46 -4.06 -0.36
CA GLU A 69 -7.82 -4.58 -0.09
C GLU A 69 -8.83 -4.08 -1.11
N ALA A 70 -8.77 -2.79 -1.46
CA ALA A 70 -9.63 -2.23 -2.50
C ALA A 70 -9.35 -2.87 -3.87
N TRP A 71 -8.08 -3.08 -4.23
CA TRP A 71 -7.70 -3.69 -5.51
C TRP A 71 -8.00 -5.19 -5.62
N GLU A 72 -7.83 -5.97 -4.56
CA GLU A 72 -8.18 -7.40 -4.56
C GLU A 72 -9.68 -7.65 -4.36
N GLY A 73 -10.39 -6.69 -3.73
CA GLY A 73 -11.83 -6.76 -3.48
C GLY A 73 -12.69 -6.26 -4.64
N ASP A 74 -12.11 -5.55 -5.62
CA ASP A 74 -12.82 -5.04 -6.79
C ASP A 74 -12.85 -6.11 -7.92
N PRO A 75 -14.01 -6.71 -8.23
CA PRO A 75 -14.13 -7.72 -9.28
C PRO A 75 -14.03 -7.15 -10.71
N ASP A 76 -14.03 -5.83 -10.87
CA ASP A 76 -13.99 -5.09 -12.15
C ASP A 76 -12.59 -4.49 -12.42
N ALA A 77 -11.64 -4.61 -11.48
CA ALA A 77 -10.27 -4.12 -11.62
C ALA A 77 -9.34 -5.01 -12.49
N SER A 78 -9.88 -6.02 -13.18
CA SER A 78 -9.14 -6.98 -14.04
C SER A 78 -9.39 -6.79 -15.54
#